data_AF-A0A2U2MY85-F1
#
_entry.id   AF-A0A2U2MY85-F1
#
_cell.length_a   1.000
_cell.length_b   1.000
_cell.length_c   1.000
_cell.angle_alpha   90.00
_cell.angle_beta   90.00
_cell.angle_gamma   90.00
#
_symmetry.space_group_name_H-M   'P 1'
#
loop_
_entity.id
_entity.type
_entity.pdbx_description
1 polymer ?
#
loop_
_entity_poly.entity_id
_entity_poly.type
_entity_poly.pdbx_seq_one_letter_code
_entity_poly.pdbx_strand_id
1 'polypeptide(L)'
;MAVIDLISHPLAMLAYGMACNLLMALHSASKPDKPVHPVEFLRSRPYAIGLGVVASLAAFGGLHATDELGPITALGVGYAGSDILQRFADRAASRLQR
;
A
#
# COMPACT_ATOMS: atom_id res chain seq x y z
N MET A 1 -0.99 19.62 19.51
CA MET A 1 0.36 19.65 18.91
C MET A 1 0.77 18.30 18.31
N ALA A 2 0.50 17.15 18.94
CA ALA A 2 0.88 15.83 18.40
C ALA A 2 0.34 15.46 17.00
N VAL A 3 -0.84 15.95 16.60
CA VAL A 3 -1.43 15.66 15.28
C VAL A 3 -0.65 16.35 14.15
N ILE A 4 -0.08 17.53 14.41
CA ILE A 4 0.67 18.28 13.39
C ILE A 4 2.01 17.58 13.14
N ASP A 5 2.72 17.15 14.20
CA ASP A 5 3.96 16.35 14.04
C ASP A 5 3.71 15.01 13.35
N LEU A 6 2.57 14.35 13.62
CA LEU A 6 2.19 13.12 12.94
C LEU A 6 1.92 13.33 11.45
N ILE A 7 1.41 14.50 11.06
CA ILE A 7 1.15 14.86 9.66
C ILE A 7 2.42 15.31 8.95
N SER A 8 3.38 15.87 9.69
CA SER A 8 4.67 16.31 9.16
C SER A 8 5.65 15.17 8.92
N HIS A 9 5.47 14.00 9.53
CA HIS A 9 6.37 12.86 9.34
C HIS A 9 5.99 11.99 8.13
N PRO A 10 6.84 11.91 7.09
CA PRO A 10 6.54 11.14 5.88
C PRO A 10 6.38 9.64 6.15
N LEU A 11 7.09 9.08 7.15
CA LEU A 11 6.89 7.70 7.59
C LEU A 11 5.50 7.44 8.19
N ALA A 12 4.98 8.38 8.98
CA ALA A 12 3.65 8.26 9.57
C ALA A 12 2.56 8.34 8.48
N MET A 13 2.77 9.21 7.49
CA MET A 13 1.90 9.31 6.31
C MET A 13 1.94 8.07 5.43
N LEU A 14 3.11 7.46 5.24
CA LEU A 14 3.24 6.18 4.56
C LEU A 14 2.42 5.08 5.25
N ALA A 15 2.59 4.95 6.57
CA ALA A 15 1.85 3.96 7.36
C ALA A 15 0.33 4.20 7.29
N TYR A 16 -0.10 5.47 7.33
CA TYR A 16 -1.50 5.83 7.17
C TYR A 16 -2.04 5.47 5.78
N GLY A 17 -1.28 5.75 4.73
CA GLY A 17 -1.62 5.34 3.36
C GLY A 17 -1.77 3.82 3.23
N MET A 18 -0.84 3.04 3.78
CA MET A 18 -0.93 1.57 3.80
C MET A 18 -2.17 1.09 4.57
N ALA A 19 -2.49 1.70 5.70
CA ALA A 19 -3.68 1.37 6.47
C ALA A 19 -4.98 1.66 5.68
N CYS A 20 -5.07 2.83 5.03
CA CYS A 20 -6.20 3.17 4.17
C CYS A 20 -6.37 2.18 3.01
N ASN A 21 -5.27 1.79 2.36
CA ASN A 21 -5.30 0.81 1.28
C ASN A 21 -5.79 -0.57 1.78
N LEU A 22 -5.32 -1.01 2.95
CA LEU A 22 -5.78 -2.26 3.54
C LEU A 22 -7.28 -2.22 3.88
N LEU A 23 -7.76 -1.10 4.44
CA LEU A 23 -9.17 -0.90 4.74
C LEU A 23 -10.01 -0.88 3.46
N MET A 24 -9.55 -0.23 2.40
CA MET A 24 -10.22 -0.25 1.10
C MET A 24 -10.26 -1.66 0.52
N ALA A 25 -9.15 -2.40 0.58
CA ALA A 25 -9.08 -3.78 0.09
C ALA A 25 -10.03 -4.72 0.85
N LEU A 26 -10.15 -4.54 2.18
CA LEU A 26 -11.11 -5.24 3.03
C LEU A 26 -12.56 -4.86 2.69
N HIS A 27 -12.82 -3.57 2.44
CA HIS A 27 -14.12 -3.08 2.04
C HIS A 27 -14.52 -3.62 0.66
N SER A 28 -13.63 -3.59 -0.33
CA SER A 28 -13.87 -4.12 -1.68
C SER A 28 -14.02 -5.64 -1.70
N ALA A 29 -13.38 -6.35 -0.77
CA ALA A 29 -13.55 -7.80 -0.61
C ALA A 29 -14.85 -8.17 0.13
N SER A 30 -15.37 -7.28 0.97
CA SER A 30 -16.64 -7.47 1.66
C SER A 30 -17.80 -7.30 0.69
N LYS A 31 -18.59 -8.35 0.50
CA LYS A 31 -19.86 -8.28 -0.22
C LYS A 31 -21.00 -8.12 0.79
N PRO A 32 -22.11 -7.45 0.44
CA PRO A 32 -23.23 -7.25 1.36
C PRO A 32 -23.81 -8.56 1.93
N ASP A 33 -23.70 -9.67 1.19
CA ASP A 33 -24.15 -11.01 1.62
C ASP A 33 -23.09 -11.85 2.36
N LYS A 34 -21.82 -11.42 2.41
CA LYS A 34 -20.74 -12.19 3.04
C LYS A 34 -19.70 -11.24 3.65
N PRO A 35 -19.85 -10.85 4.92
CA PRO A 35 -18.83 -10.07 5.60
C PRO A 35 -17.55 -10.90 5.69
N VAL A 36 -16.46 -10.36 5.15
CA VAL A 36 -15.15 -11.02 5.19
C VAL A 36 -14.48 -10.61 6.50
N HIS A 37 -14.15 -11.59 7.35
CA HIS A 37 -13.39 -11.29 8.57
C HIS A 37 -11.99 -10.81 8.19
N PRO A 38 -11.47 -9.72 8.80
CA PRO A 38 -10.16 -9.17 8.44
C PRO A 38 -9.00 -10.16 8.63
N VAL A 39 -9.11 -11.05 9.62
CA VAL A 39 -8.15 -12.13 9.85
C VAL A 39 -8.17 -13.15 8.69
N GLU A 40 -9.34 -13.45 8.15
CA GLU A 40 -9.52 -14.39 7.03
C GLU A 40 -9.06 -13.79 5.69
N PHE A 41 -9.26 -12.48 5.51
CA PHE A 41 -8.69 -11.72 4.40
C PHE A 41 -7.15 -11.75 4.43
N LEU A 42 -6.54 -11.50 5.59
CA LEU A 42 -5.09 -11.56 5.74
C LEU A 42 -4.56 -12.97 5.45
N ARG A 43 -5.27 -14.00 5.91
CA ARG A 43 -4.88 -15.41 5.75
C ARG A 43 -5.04 -15.92 4.33
N SER A 44 -6.00 -15.40 3.58
CA SER A 44 -6.22 -15.74 2.17
C SER A 44 -5.29 -15.01 1.22
N ARG A 45 -4.71 -13.86 1.63
CA ARG A 45 -3.82 -13.03 0.79
C ARG A 45 -2.55 -12.53 1.49
N PRO A 46 -1.80 -13.39 2.21
CA PRO A 46 -0.64 -12.93 2.99
C PRO A 46 0.47 -12.38 2.09
N TYR A 47 0.69 -13.01 0.93
CA TYR A 47 1.73 -12.59 -0.01
C TYR A 47 1.42 -11.28 -0.72
N ALA A 48 0.15 -11.03 -1.08
CA ALA A 48 -0.23 -9.78 -1.74
C ALA A 48 -0.07 -8.58 -0.80
N ILE A 49 -0.43 -8.75 0.49
CA ILE A 49 -0.25 -7.72 1.51
C ILE A 49 1.23 -7.49 1.80
N GLY A 50 1.99 -8.57 2.02
CA GLY A 50 3.43 -8.47 2.29
C GLY A 50 4.20 -7.82 1.14
N LEU A 51 3.93 -8.22 -0.10
CA LEU A 51 4.54 -7.60 -1.28
C LEU A 51 4.10 -6.14 -1.45
N GLY A 52 2.85 -5.80 -1.16
CA GLY A 52 2.37 -4.41 -1.19
C GLY A 52 3.13 -3.51 -0.20
N VAL A 53 3.40 -4.00 1.02
CA VAL A 53 4.21 -3.29 2.01
C VAL A 53 5.65 -3.09 1.52
N VAL A 54 6.26 -4.13 0.95
CA VAL A 54 7.62 -4.04 0.40
C VAL A 54 7.67 -3.06 -0.78
N ALA A 55 6.68 -3.07 -1.67
CA ALA A 55 6.60 -2.15 -2.79
C ALA A 55 6.46 -0.69 -2.34
N SER A 56 5.60 -0.42 -1.35
CA SER A 56 5.46 0.92 -0.77
C SER A 56 6.74 1.39 -0.08
N LEU A 57 7.45 0.50 0.65
CA LEU A 57 8.74 0.84 1.27
C LEU A 57 9.83 1.10 0.23
N ALA A 58 9.88 0.32 -0.84
CA ALA A 58 10.84 0.53 -1.93
C ALA A 58 10.59 1.85 -2.67
N ALA A 59 9.33 2.17 -2.96
CA ALA A 59 8.95 3.44 -3.57
C ALA A 59 9.22 4.63 -2.63
N PHE A 60 8.97 4.47 -1.33
CA PHE A 60 9.32 5.47 -0.32
C PHE A 60 10.84 5.69 -0.25
N GLY A 61 11.64 4.63 -0.22
CA GLY A 61 13.10 4.72 -0.24
C GLY A 61 13.64 5.39 -1.50
N GLY A 62 13.05 5.09 -2.67
CA GLY A 62 13.39 5.73 -3.94
C GLY A 62 13.11 7.23 -3.93
N LEU A 63 11.93 7.64 -3.46
CA LEU A 63 11.57 9.07 -3.35
C LEU A 63 12.36 9.81 -2.27
N HIS A 64 12.79 9.11 -1.22
CA HIS A 64 13.67 9.67 -0.19
C HIS A 64 15.07 9.91 -0.76
N ALA A 65 15.54 9.05 -1.67
CA ALA A 65 16.83 9.23 -2.32
C ALA A 65 16.83 10.37 -3.35
N THR A 66 15.66 10.73 -3.91
CA THR A 66 15.51 11.83 -4.87
C THR A 66 15.08 13.16 -4.25
N ASP A 67 14.96 13.23 -2.91
CA ASP A 67 14.52 14.40 -2.15
C ASP A 67 13.11 14.91 -2.52
N GLU A 68 12.30 14.05 -3.15
CA GLU A 68 10.89 14.34 -3.54
C GLU A 68 9.89 13.86 -2.47
N LEU A 69 10.39 13.55 -1.28
CA LEU A 69 9.64 12.87 -0.24
C LEU A 69 8.83 13.84 0.64
N GLY A 70 7.73 14.32 0.09
CA GLY A 70 6.71 15.05 0.84
C GLY A 70 5.78 14.12 1.65
N PRO A 71 5.09 14.63 2.68
CA PRO A 71 4.12 13.86 3.47
C PRO A 71 2.97 13.33 2.61
N ILE A 72 2.49 14.14 1.65
CA ILE A 72 1.43 13.76 0.71
C ILE A 72 1.90 12.66 -0.24
N THR A 73 3.14 12.77 -0.73
CA THR A 73 3.74 11.77 -1.61
C THR A 73 3.90 10.43 -0.88
N ALA A 74 4.36 10.46 0.37
CA ALA A 74 4.47 9.27 1.20
C ALA A 74 3.11 8.60 1.46
N LEU A 75 2.06 9.38 1.72
CA LEU A 75 0.69 8.87 1.82
C LEU A 75 0.22 8.19 0.52
N GLY A 76 0.45 8.84 -0.62
CA GLY A 76 0.11 8.29 -1.94
C GLY A 76 0.84 6.97 -2.22
N VAL A 77 2.12 6.87 -1.86
CA VAL A 77 2.93 5.65 -2.02
C VAL A 77 2.45 4.52 -1.11
N GLY A 78 2.08 4.83 0.13
CA GLY A 78 1.49 3.86 1.05
C GLY A 78 0.13 3.36 0.54
N TYR A 79 -0.67 4.28 0.00
CA TYR A 79 -1.98 3.96 -0.55
C TYR A 79 -1.91 3.13 -1.84
N ALA A 80 -0.98 3.45 -2.74
CA ALA A 80 -0.85 2.82 -4.05
C ALA A 80 0.00 1.53 -4.05
N GLY A 81 0.51 1.07 -2.90
CA GLY A 81 1.46 -0.05 -2.83
C GLY A 81 1.00 -1.33 -3.54
N SER A 82 -0.27 -1.69 -3.38
CA SER A 82 -0.89 -2.85 -4.03
C SER A 82 -1.08 -2.65 -5.54
N ASP A 83 -1.50 -1.45 -5.97
CA ASP A 83 -1.67 -1.09 -7.39
C ASP A 83 -0.33 -1.06 -8.13
N ILE A 84 0.72 -0.53 -7.48
CA ILE A 84 2.08 -0.55 -8.01
C ILE A 84 2.53 -1.99 -8.21
N LEU A 85 2.32 -2.85 -7.21
CA LEU A 85 2.65 -4.26 -7.31
C LEU A 85 1.87 -4.96 -8.44
N GLN A 86 0.59 -4.66 -8.59
CA GLN A 86 -0.25 -5.26 -9.63
C GLN A 86 0.21 -4.83 -11.03
N ARG A 87 0.56 -3.55 -11.22
CA ARG A 87 1.17 -3.06 -12.48
C ARG A 87 2.54 -3.68 -12.75
N PHE A 88 3.35 -3.92 -11.73
CA PHE A 88 4.62 -4.62 -11.87
C PHE A 88 4.42 -6.11 -12.20
N ALA A 89 3.44 -6.77 -11.57
CA ALA A 89 3.06 -8.14 -11.86
C ALA A 89 2.53 -8.28 -13.29
N ASP A 90 1.67 -7.36 -13.75
CA ASP A 90 1.15 -7.35 -15.13
C ASP A 90 2.27 -7.10 -16.15
N ARG A 91 3.23 -6.21 -15.84
CA ARG A 91 4.44 -6.00 -16.66
C ARG A 91 5.38 -7.21 -16.65
N ALA A 92 5.49 -7.92 -15.53
CA ALA A 92 6.31 -9.12 -15.42
C ALA A 92 5.66 -10.28 -16.19
N ALA A 93 4.34 -10.46 -16.07
CA ALA A 93 3.57 -11.48 -16.77
C ALA A 93 3.60 -11.28 -18.29
N SER A 94 3.44 -10.03 -18.75
CA SER A 94 3.55 -9.71 -20.19
C SER A 94 4.95 -9.92 -20.77
N ARG A 95 6.01 -9.88 -19.95
CA ARG A 95 7.37 -10.26 -20.37
C ARG A 95 7.62 -11.77 -20.39
N LEU A 96 6.89 -12.53 -19.57
CA LEU A 96 6.98 -13.99 -19.51
C LEU A 96 6.19 -14.69 -20.62
N GLN A 97 5.24 -13.99 -21.25
CA GLN A 97 4.45 -14.47 -22.39
C GLN A 97 5.08 -14.14 -23.76
N ARG A 98 6.26 -13.50 -23.79
CA ARG A 98 7.07 -13.30 -25.00
C ARG A 98 8.23 -14.29 -25.02
#